data_AF-A0A958PLV8-F1
#
_entry.id   AF-A0A958PLV8-F1
#
_cell.length_a   1.000
_cell.length_b   1.000
_cell.length_c   1.000
_cell.angle_alpha   90.00
_cell.angle_beta   90.00
_cell.angle_gamma   90.00
#
_symmetry.space_group_name_H-M   'P 1'
#
loop_
_entity.id
_entity.type
_entity.pdbx_description
1 polymer ?
#
loop_
_entity_poly.entity_id
_entity_poly.type
_entity_poly.pdbx_seq_one_letter_code
_entity_poly.pdbx_strand_id
1 'polypeptide(L)'
;MNRRTFVKRAIGFGFVVVGLNRCGNDTSKVSTLFGLHEGTVTLYDTHAMALYFDGGLGPKTGIVRVEYILANEPVEMEFWHGHGGRNHRFVLLPEHFADLKQLKRVYVQTDEVAGHSHKLFIDPTDVRYRVAGALPIEVPLLD
;
A
#
# COMPACT_ATOMS: atom_id res chain seq x y z
N MET A 1 35.22 21.81 -34.71
CA MET A 1 34.06 21.39 -35.54
C MET A 1 32.80 21.50 -34.67
N ASN A 2 31.86 22.39 -35.06
CA ASN A 2 30.49 22.73 -34.60
C ASN A 2 29.97 22.30 -33.21
N ARG A 3 29.53 23.20 -32.31
CA ARG A 3 28.29 24.03 -32.25
C ARG A 3 26.97 23.23 -32.34
N ARG A 4 26.34 22.99 -31.18
CA ARG A 4 24.88 22.97 -30.86
C ARG A 4 24.73 22.56 -29.38
N THR A 5 24.91 23.47 -28.43
CA THR A 5 23.87 24.33 -27.82
C THR A 5 22.61 23.58 -27.37
N PHE A 6 22.53 23.25 -26.08
CA PHE A 6 21.32 23.50 -25.29
C PHE A 6 21.71 23.72 -23.82
N VAL A 7 21.87 24.99 -23.44
CA VAL A 7 21.92 25.42 -22.05
C VAL A 7 20.74 26.36 -21.86
N LYS A 8 19.88 26.05 -20.87
CA LYS A 8 19.44 26.94 -19.78
C LYS A 8 18.05 26.52 -19.28
N ARG A 9 18.02 25.96 -18.06
CA ARG A 9 17.49 26.69 -16.90
C ARG A 9 17.95 25.99 -15.62
N ALA A 10 18.98 26.57 -15.02
CA ALA A 10 19.26 26.45 -13.61
C ALA A 10 18.77 27.74 -12.96
N ILE A 11 17.84 27.65 -12.00
CA ILE A 11 17.80 28.50 -10.80
C ILE A 11 17.13 27.66 -9.70
N GLY A 12 17.89 27.39 -8.64
CA GLY A 12 17.44 26.60 -7.49
C GLY A 12 18.61 26.04 -6.69
N PHE A 13 19.54 26.92 -6.29
CA PHE A 13 20.55 26.79 -5.23
C PHE A 13 21.25 25.43 -4.97
N GLY A 14 22.57 25.42 -5.22
CA GLY A 14 23.51 24.60 -4.45
C GLY A 14 24.33 23.59 -5.27
N PHE A 15 25.49 24.02 -5.77
CA PHE A 15 26.59 23.16 -6.22
C PHE A 15 27.05 22.22 -5.08
N VAL A 16 27.64 21.04 -5.31
CA VAL A 16 29.07 20.87 -5.62
C VAL A 16 29.36 19.47 -6.22
N VAL A 17 30.29 19.48 -7.16
CA VAL A 17 30.90 18.37 -7.92
C VAL A 17 31.98 17.65 -7.08
N VAL A 18 32.39 16.44 -7.50
CA VAL A 18 33.63 15.72 -7.15
C VAL A 18 33.50 14.82 -5.89
N GLY A 19 33.88 13.53 -5.89
CA GLY A 19 34.64 12.75 -6.87
C GLY A 19 34.79 11.27 -6.48
N LEU A 20 35.47 10.54 -7.38
CA LEU A 20 35.86 9.14 -7.27
C LEU A 20 37.00 8.90 -6.27
N ASN A 21 36.91 7.80 -5.50
CA ASN A 21 37.94 6.86 -4.96
C ASN A 21 37.48 6.33 -3.58
N ARG A 22 37.69 5.09 -3.13
CA ARG A 22 38.69 4.04 -3.42
C ARG A 22 38.17 2.71 -2.83
N CYS A 23 38.65 1.56 -3.33
CA CYS A 23 38.56 0.28 -2.64
C CYS A 23 39.06 0.39 -1.18
N GLY A 24 38.27 -0.12 -0.25
CA GLY A 24 38.59 -0.24 1.17
C GLY A 24 37.32 -0.59 1.93
N ASN A 25 37.36 -1.68 2.69
CA ASN A 25 36.26 -2.16 3.52
C ASN A 25 35.79 -1.05 4.46
N ASP A 26 34.66 -0.42 4.14
CA ASP A 26 34.05 0.59 4.99
C ASP A 26 32.53 0.41 4.96
N THR A 27 31.97 0.13 6.13
CA THR A 27 30.53 0.08 6.42
C THR A 27 29.94 1.48 6.33
N SER A 28 29.96 2.06 5.14
CA SER A 28 29.38 3.36 4.87
C SER A 28 27.98 3.16 4.31
N LYS A 29 27.01 3.56 5.14
CA LYS A 29 25.63 3.82 4.76
C LYS A 29 25.64 4.67 3.49
N VAL A 30 25.44 4.03 2.35
CA VAL A 30 24.93 4.69 1.15
C VAL A 30 23.45 4.95 1.43
N SER A 31 23.20 5.93 2.31
CA SER A 31 21.96 6.69 2.27
C SER A 31 21.98 7.38 0.93
N THR A 32 21.37 6.75 -0.06
CA THR A 32 21.10 7.33 -1.36
C THR A 32 20.25 8.58 -1.15
N LEU A 33 20.93 9.70 -0.99
CA LEU A 33 20.76 11.05 -1.51
C LEU A 33 19.41 11.56 -2.10
N PHE A 34 18.26 10.89 -1.96
CA PHE A 34 16.93 11.40 -2.32
C PHE A 34 15.85 10.66 -1.51
N GLY A 35 15.34 11.29 -0.44
CA GLY A 35 14.21 10.80 0.35
C GLY A 35 14.55 9.72 1.39
N LEU A 36 15.06 10.14 2.55
CA LEU A 36 15.11 9.27 3.74
C LEU A 36 13.68 8.85 4.11
N HIS A 37 13.29 7.62 3.79
CA HIS A 37 12.06 7.04 4.31
C HIS A 37 12.28 6.69 5.78
N GLU A 38 11.55 7.37 6.66
CA GLU A 38 11.55 7.09 8.10
C GLU A 38 10.82 5.77 8.36
N GLY A 39 11.57 4.66 8.28
CA GLY A 39 11.12 3.35 8.73
C GLY A 39 10.36 2.52 7.69
N THR A 40 10.45 1.20 7.88
CA THR A 40 9.65 0.19 7.16
C THR A 40 8.73 -0.52 8.15
N VAL A 41 7.65 -1.08 7.62
CA VAL A 41 6.75 -1.97 8.33
C VAL A 41 6.67 -3.31 7.60
N THR A 42 6.65 -4.41 8.34
CA THR A 42 6.38 -5.72 7.76
C THR A 42 4.88 -5.93 7.60
N LEU A 43 4.41 -6.01 6.35
CA LEU A 43 3.03 -6.36 6.02
C LEU A 43 2.93 -7.74 5.39
N TYR A 44 1.69 -8.25 5.33
CA TYR A 44 1.35 -9.55 4.78
C TYR A 44 0.04 -9.43 4.00
N ASP A 45 -0.16 -10.29 3.00
CA ASP A 45 -1.45 -10.43 2.36
C ASP A 45 -2.52 -10.80 3.40
N THR A 46 -3.64 -10.07 3.37
CA THR A 46 -4.70 -10.17 4.39
C THR A 46 -6.07 -10.24 3.75
N HIS A 47 -7.03 -10.81 4.46
CA HIS A 47 -8.41 -10.86 4.02
C HIS A 47 -9.16 -9.59 4.40
N ALA A 48 -9.99 -9.09 3.48
CA ALA A 48 -11.09 -8.21 3.85
C ALA A 48 -12.18 -9.05 4.54
N MET A 49 -12.69 -8.58 5.66
CA MET A 49 -13.65 -9.28 6.51
C MET A 49 -14.98 -8.54 6.54
N ALA A 50 -16.09 -9.24 6.30
CA ALA A 50 -17.41 -8.65 6.46
C ALA A 50 -17.75 -8.48 7.94
N LEU A 51 -18.40 -7.37 8.28
CA LEU A 51 -19.06 -7.14 9.55
C LEU A 51 -20.56 -7.24 9.36
N TYR A 52 -21.19 -8.11 10.13
CA TYR A 52 -22.63 -8.17 10.22
C TYR A 52 -23.16 -7.04 11.10
N PHE A 53 -24.42 -6.65 10.89
CA PHE A 53 -25.07 -5.55 11.61
C PHE A 53 -25.20 -5.81 13.13
N ASP A 54 -25.18 -7.07 13.55
CA ASP A 54 -25.15 -7.51 14.95
C ASP A 54 -23.75 -7.39 15.58
N GLY A 55 -22.74 -6.93 14.84
CA GLY A 55 -21.35 -6.86 15.25
C GLY A 55 -20.58 -8.17 15.09
N GLY A 56 -21.23 -9.22 14.56
CA GLY A 56 -20.61 -10.50 14.26
C GLY A 56 -19.63 -10.44 13.09
N LEU A 57 -18.71 -11.41 13.04
CA LEU A 57 -17.79 -11.58 11.92
C LEU A 57 -18.44 -12.39 10.81
N GLY A 58 -18.48 -11.81 9.62
CA GLY A 58 -18.91 -12.48 8.39
C GLY A 58 -17.76 -13.18 7.65
N PRO A 59 -17.99 -13.62 6.40
CA PRO A 59 -16.99 -14.34 5.63
C PRO A 59 -15.77 -13.49 5.27
N LYS A 60 -14.68 -14.18 4.88
CA LYS A 60 -13.53 -13.60 4.19
C LYS A 60 -13.96 -13.21 2.77
N THR A 61 -13.93 -11.92 2.45
CA THR A 61 -14.61 -11.36 1.26
C THR A 61 -13.68 -11.16 0.07
N GLY A 62 -12.38 -11.06 0.30
CA GLY A 62 -11.35 -10.90 -0.72
C GLY A 62 -9.95 -11.00 -0.12
N ILE A 63 -8.92 -10.99 -0.97
CA ILE A 63 -7.51 -10.93 -0.57
C ILE A 63 -6.95 -9.56 -0.97
N VAL A 64 -6.48 -8.80 0.01
CA VAL A 64 -5.73 -7.57 -0.18
C VAL A 64 -4.25 -7.93 -0.19
N ARG A 65 -3.62 -7.82 -1.36
CA ARG A 65 -2.20 -8.06 -1.54
C ARG A 65 -1.37 -6.85 -1.14
N VAL A 66 -0.18 -7.08 -0.58
CA VAL A 66 0.76 -5.99 -0.27
C VAL A 66 1.23 -5.25 -1.52
N GLU A 67 1.26 -5.92 -2.68
CA GLU A 67 1.56 -5.31 -3.98
C GLU A 67 0.64 -4.11 -4.29
N TYR A 68 -0.64 -4.19 -3.89
CA TYR A 68 -1.60 -3.09 -4.06
C TYR A 68 -1.27 -1.91 -3.14
N ILE A 69 -0.84 -2.20 -1.90
CA ILE A 69 -0.43 -1.20 -0.90
C ILE A 69 0.80 -0.42 -1.39
N LEU A 70 1.70 -1.09 -2.12
CA LEU A 70 2.91 -0.48 -2.69
C LEU A 70 2.60 0.35 -3.95
N ALA A 71 1.63 -0.06 -4.77
CA ALA A 71 1.25 0.68 -5.97
C ALA A 71 0.56 2.01 -5.65
N ASN A 72 -0.14 2.08 -4.50
CA ASN A 72 -0.84 3.27 -4.02
C ASN A 72 -1.85 3.87 -5.04
N GLU A 73 -2.56 3.00 -5.76
CA GLU A 73 -3.61 3.36 -6.72
C GLU A 73 -4.95 2.78 -6.28
N PRO A 74 -6.10 3.42 -6.59
CA PRO A 74 -7.40 2.88 -6.28
C PRO A 74 -7.57 1.43 -6.80
N VAL A 75 -7.96 0.51 -5.91
CA VAL A 75 -8.21 -0.89 -6.28
C VAL A 75 -9.68 -1.22 -6.07
N GLU A 76 -10.36 -1.55 -7.16
CA GLU A 76 -11.72 -2.08 -7.12
C GLU A 76 -11.69 -3.58 -6.83
N MET A 77 -12.55 -4.01 -5.91
CA MET A 77 -12.67 -5.40 -5.49
C MET A 77 -14.13 -5.84 -5.48
N GLU A 78 -14.35 -7.14 -5.67
CA GLU A 78 -15.66 -7.75 -5.66
C GLU A 78 -15.79 -8.79 -4.54
N PHE A 79 -16.98 -8.88 -3.96
CA PHE A 79 -17.34 -9.79 -2.88
C PHE A 79 -18.72 -10.41 -3.15
N TRP A 80 -18.78 -11.74 -3.20
CA TRP A 80 -20.05 -12.47 -3.29
C TRP A 80 -20.63 -12.76 -1.91
N HIS A 81 -21.88 -12.35 -1.67
CA HIS A 81 -22.61 -12.67 -0.43
C HIS A 81 -24.05 -13.07 -0.68
N GLY A 82 -24.28 -14.11 -1.49
CA GLY A 82 -25.52 -14.90 -1.42
C GLY A 82 -26.83 -14.24 -1.91
N HIS A 83 -26.80 -13.07 -2.55
CA HIS A 83 -28.01 -12.40 -3.01
C HIS A 83 -28.00 -12.12 -4.52
N GLY A 84 -28.98 -12.67 -5.26
CA GLY A 84 -29.46 -12.12 -6.53
C GLY A 84 -28.56 -12.20 -7.76
N GLY A 85 -27.46 -12.97 -7.74
CA GLY A 85 -26.62 -13.16 -8.92
C GLY A 85 -25.59 -12.05 -9.17
N ARG A 86 -25.48 -11.05 -8.28
CA ARG A 86 -24.49 -9.96 -8.38
C ARG A 86 -23.53 -9.92 -7.19
N ASN A 87 -22.25 -9.64 -7.45
CA ASN A 87 -21.27 -9.34 -6.42
C ASN A 87 -21.51 -7.93 -5.87
N HIS A 88 -21.25 -7.76 -4.57
CA HIS A 88 -20.96 -6.46 -4.00
C HIS A 88 -19.59 -5.98 -4.49
N ARG A 89 -19.39 -4.67 -4.57
CA ARG A 89 -18.14 -4.01 -4.94
C ARG A 89 -17.69 -3.06 -3.86
N PHE A 90 -16.39 -2.91 -3.69
CA PHE A 90 -15.80 -1.88 -2.83
C PHE A 90 -14.47 -1.41 -3.42
N VAL A 91 -14.04 -0.21 -3.02
CA VAL A 91 -12.81 0.40 -3.53
C VAL A 91 -11.88 0.68 -2.36
N LEU A 92 -10.63 0.25 -2.49
CA LEU A 92 -9.54 0.69 -1.62
C LEU A 92 -8.88 1.91 -2.25
N LEU A 93 -8.87 3.03 -1.52
CA LEU A 93 -8.32 4.30 -1.96
C LEU A 93 -6.89 4.48 -1.40
N PRO A 94 -6.09 5.41 -1.95
CA PRO A 94 -4.74 5.71 -1.44
C PRO A 94 -4.68 5.96 0.08
N GLU A 95 -5.66 6.66 0.65
CA GLU A 95 -5.74 6.91 2.09
C GLU A 95 -5.90 5.62 2.91
N HIS A 96 -6.60 4.61 2.38
CA HIS A 96 -6.71 3.30 3.03
C HIS A 96 -5.34 2.61 3.07
N PHE A 97 -4.55 2.71 1.99
CA PHE A 97 -3.20 2.14 1.98
C PHE A 97 -2.25 2.88 2.93
N ALA A 98 -2.36 4.20 3.02
CA ALA A 98 -1.60 4.99 3.99
C ALA A 98 -1.91 4.57 5.43
N ASP A 99 -3.17 4.28 5.75
CA ASP A 99 -3.56 3.77 7.07
C ASP A 99 -3.05 2.34 7.31
N LEU A 100 -3.10 1.45 6.31
CA LEU A 100 -2.56 0.08 6.42
C LEU A 100 -1.04 0.08 6.66
N LYS A 101 -0.30 0.98 6.00
CA LYS A 101 1.15 1.20 6.26
C LYS A 101 1.42 1.61 7.70
N GLN A 102 0.49 2.34 8.32
CA GLN A 102 0.57 2.73 9.72
C GLN A 102 0.02 1.68 10.70
N LEU A 103 -0.18 0.43 10.24
CA LEU A 103 -0.75 -0.67 11.02
C LEU A 103 -2.15 -0.37 11.59
N LYS A 104 -2.90 0.51 10.92
CA LYS A 104 -4.28 0.82 11.31
C LYS A 104 -5.23 -0.12 10.61
N ARG A 105 -6.32 -0.43 11.31
CA ARG A 105 -7.47 -1.11 10.71
C ARG A 105 -8.24 -0.14 9.82
N VAL A 106 -8.51 -0.55 8.60
CA VAL A 106 -9.33 0.19 7.64
C VAL A 106 -10.74 -0.38 7.61
N TYR A 107 -11.73 0.49 7.42
CA TYR A 107 -13.11 0.10 7.17
C TYR A 107 -13.57 0.64 5.82
N VAL A 108 -14.26 -0.19 5.04
CA VAL A 108 -14.84 0.21 3.76
C VAL A 108 -16.28 -0.26 3.66
N GLN A 109 -17.10 0.48 2.93
CA GLN A 109 -18.47 0.09 2.64
C GLN A 109 -18.54 -0.49 1.23
N THR A 110 -19.35 -1.53 1.04
CA THR A 110 -19.66 -2.00 -0.31
C THR A 110 -20.74 -1.14 -0.97
N ASP A 111 -20.88 -1.27 -2.28
CA ASP A 111 -22.10 -0.86 -2.97
C ASP A 111 -23.34 -1.61 -2.46
N GLU A 112 -24.50 -1.06 -2.82
CA GLU A 112 -25.80 -1.66 -2.53
C GLU A 112 -26.16 -2.70 -3.60
N VAL A 113 -26.43 -3.93 -3.16
CA VAL A 113 -26.95 -5.01 -4.00
C VAL A 113 -28.22 -5.55 -3.36
N ALA A 114 -29.31 -5.61 -4.12
CA ALA A 114 -30.60 -6.10 -3.65
C ALA A 114 -31.06 -5.45 -2.32
N GLY A 115 -30.89 -4.13 -2.18
CA GLY A 115 -31.38 -3.36 -1.05
C GLY A 115 -30.53 -3.41 0.23
N HIS A 116 -29.30 -3.93 0.17
CA HIS A 116 -28.39 -3.89 1.31
C HIS A 116 -26.93 -3.72 0.90
N SER A 117 -26.09 -3.30 1.85
CA SER A 117 -24.64 -3.17 1.71
C SER A 117 -23.94 -3.74 2.94
N HIS A 118 -22.65 -4.01 2.83
CA HIS A 118 -21.82 -4.55 3.91
C HIS A 118 -20.75 -3.56 4.32
N LYS A 119 -20.49 -3.48 5.62
CA LYS A 119 -19.28 -2.86 6.13
C LYS A 119 -18.19 -3.93 6.18
N LEU A 120 -17.06 -3.68 5.55
CA LEU A 120 -15.89 -4.55 5.59
C LEU A 120 -14.81 -3.89 6.44
N PHE A 121 -13.89 -4.70 6.96
CA PHE A 121 -12.64 -4.20 7.52
C PHE A 121 -11.44 -5.01 7.06
N ILE A 122 -10.29 -4.36 7.11
CA ILE A 122 -8.98 -4.96 6.85
C ILE A 122 -8.11 -4.63 8.05
N ASP A 123 -7.55 -5.65 8.68
CA ASP A 123 -6.67 -5.51 9.84
C ASP A 123 -5.30 -6.11 9.52
N PRO A 124 -4.25 -5.28 9.37
CA PRO A 124 -2.91 -5.77 9.07
C PRO A 124 -2.20 -6.36 10.30
N THR A 125 -2.74 -6.15 11.51
CA THR A 125 -2.14 -6.57 12.78
C THR A 125 -2.65 -7.92 13.27
N ASP A 126 -3.87 -8.29 12.91
CA ASP A 126 -4.50 -9.53 13.37
C ASP A 126 -4.16 -10.71 12.47
N VAL A 127 -3.33 -11.60 12.99
CA VAL A 127 -2.82 -12.80 12.30
C VAL A 127 -3.91 -13.75 11.81
N ARG A 128 -5.13 -13.69 12.37
CA ARG A 128 -6.25 -14.57 11.96
C ARG A 128 -6.76 -14.25 10.56
N TYR A 129 -6.59 -13.01 10.12
CA TYR A 129 -7.02 -12.54 8.79
C TYR A 129 -5.92 -12.60 7.75
N ARG A 130 -4.69 -12.95 8.13
CA ARG A 130 -3.60 -13.21 7.19
C ARG A 130 -3.97 -14.35 6.24
N VAL A 131 -3.59 -14.20 4.97
CA VAL A 131 -3.66 -15.28 3.99
C VAL A 131 -2.65 -16.36 4.38
N ALA A 132 -3.09 -17.62 4.43
CA ALA A 132 -2.22 -18.73 4.79
C ALA A 132 -1.01 -18.82 3.84
N GLY A 133 0.20 -18.83 4.40
CA GLY A 133 1.45 -18.88 3.62
C GLY A 133 1.90 -17.53 3.03
N ALA A 134 1.22 -16.42 3.34
CA ALA A 134 1.67 -15.09 2.93
C ALA A 134 3.08 -14.80 3.46
N LEU A 135 3.96 -14.34 2.56
CA LEU A 135 5.32 -13.95 2.90
C LEU A 135 5.34 -12.54 3.52
N PRO A 136 6.25 -12.28 4.47
CA PRO A 136 6.47 -10.92 4.96
C PRO A 136 7.03 -10.03 3.86
N ILE A 137 6.49 -8.82 3.73
CA ILE A 137 6.97 -7.82 2.79
C ILE A 137 7.26 -6.53 3.57
N GLU A 138 8.46 -6.00 3.42
CA GLU A 138 8.84 -4.70 3.98
C GLU A 138 8.25 -3.58 3.13
N VAL A 139 7.42 -2.74 3.76
CA VAL A 139 6.71 -1.63 3.12
C VAL A 139 7.20 -0.32 3.74
N PRO A 140 7.59 0.69 2.96
CA PRO A 140 7.99 1.99 3.50
C PRO A 140 6.79 2.72 4.13
N LEU A 141 7.03 3.45 5.22
CA LEU A 141 5.97 4.20 5.93
C LEU A 141 5.58 5.52 5.26
N LEU A 142 6.38 6.01 4.31
CA LEU A 142 6.19 7.27 3.61
C LEU A 142 6.19 7.03 2.10
N ASP A 143 5.24 7.64 1.40
CA ASP A 143 5.23 7.80 -0.07
C ASP A 143 5.40 9.28 -0.44
#